data_AF-A0A7X7VDZ0-F1
#
_entry.id   AF-A0A7X7VDZ0-F1
#
_cell.length_a   1.000
_cell.length_b   1.000
_cell.length_c   1.000
_cell.angle_alpha   90.00
_cell.angle_beta   90.00
_cell.angle_gamma   90.00
#
_symmetry.space_group_name_H-M   'P 1'
#
loop_
_entity.id
_entity.type
_entity.pdbx_description
1 polymer ?
#
loop_
_entity_poly.entity_id
_entity_poly.type
_entity_poly.pdbx_seq_one_letter_code
_entity_poly.pdbx_strand_id
1 'polypeptide(L)'
;MKEKARHKGFFEPLDDQERDLREAIEGGELAPVPDEEAEKEKLVRAARATLAKNRHISIRLSEKDLFRLRAKAGELGIPYQTLIGSILHQYAEGKVKASF
;
A
#
# COMPACT_ATOMS: atom_id res chain seq x y z
N MET A 1 -21.66 30.58 5.69
CA MET A 1 -20.98 29.36 6.13
C MET A 1 -21.50 28.20 5.30
N LYS A 2 -20.73 27.68 4.33
CA LYS A 2 -21.13 26.53 3.51
C LYS A 2 -20.18 25.38 3.81
N GLU A 3 -20.72 24.37 4.46
CA GLU A 3 -20.10 23.08 4.76
C GLU A 3 -19.77 22.38 3.44
N LYS A 4 -18.47 22.12 3.21
CA LYS A 4 -18.01 21.46 2.00
C LYS A 4 -18.41 19.98 2.07
N ALA A 5 -19.33 19.59 1.20
CA ALA A 5 -19.73 18.21 0.95
C ALA A 5 -18.48 17.34 0.76
N ARG A 6 -18.37 16.26 1.56
CA ARG A 6 -17.33 15.25 1.40
C ARG A 6 -17.51 14.59 0.03
N HIS A 7 -16.40 14.46 -0.70
CA HIS A 7 -16.32 13.99 -2.07
C HIS A 7 -16.93 12.59 -2.21
N LYS A 8 -18.01 12.48 -3.00
CA LYS A 8 -18.86 11.26 -3.14
C LYS A 8 -18.20 10.12 -3.94
N GLY A 9 -17.03 10.35 -4.54
CA GLY A 9 -16.34 9.37 -5.40
C GLY A 9 -15.33 8.46 -4.70
N PHE A 10 -15.13 8.58 -3.38
CA PHE A 10 -14.16 7.73 -2.64
C PHE A 10 -14.75 6.38 -2.20
N PHE A 11 -16.05 6.18 -2.40
CA PHE A 11 -16.79 5.00 -1.94
C PHE A 11 -17.50 4.27 -3.09
N GLU A 12 -17.13 4.51 -4.35
CA GLU A 12 -17.60 3.66 -5.44
C GLU A 12 -16.75 2.38 -5.48
N PRO A 13 -17.35 1.18 -5.51
CA PRO A 13 -16.61 -0.07 -5.63
C PRO A 13 -15.74 -0.05 -6.88
N LEU A 14 -14.46 -0.38 -6.74
CA LEU A 14 -13.48 -0.36 -7.82
C LEU A 14 -13.59 -1.61 -8.70
N ASP A 15 -14.17 -2.69 -8.15
CA ASP A 15 -14.40 -3.95 -8.85
C ASP A 15 -15.67 -4.67 -8.35
N ASP A 16 -16.00 -5.76 -9.04
CA ASP A 16 -17.17 -6.59 -8.74
C ASP A 16 -17.08 -7.22 -7.33
N GLN A 17 -15.88 -7.52 -6.83
CA GLN A 17 -15.70 -8.12 -5.50
C GLN A 17 -16.02 -7.12 -4.39
N GLU A 18 -15.61 -5.86 -4.54
CA GLU A 18 -15.90 -4.79 -3.58
C GLU A 18 -17.39 -4.44 -3.54
N ARG A 19 -18.09 -4.52 -4.68
CA ARG A 19 -19.54 -4.31 -4.74
C ARG A 19 -20.27 -5.41 -3.99
N ASP A 20 -19.95 -6.67 -4.30
CA ASP A 20 -20.61 -7.84 -3.70
C ASP A 20 -20.36 -7.88 -2.17
N LEU A 21 -19.15 -7.53 -1.72
CA LEU A 21 -18.83 -7.42 -0.30
C LEU A 21 -19.65 -6.34 0.41
N ARG A 22 -19.86 -5.18 -0.23
CA ARG A 22 -20.70 -4.11 0.32
C ARG A 22 -22.15 -4.56 0.46
N GLU A 23 -22.71 -5.15 -0.58
CA GLU A 23 -24.10 -5.61 -0.58
C GLU A 23 -24.34 -6.64 0.52
N ALA A 24 -23.40 -7.57 0.74
CA ALA A 24 -23.47 -8.54 1.83
C ALA A 24 -23.40 -7.90 3.23
N ILE A 25 -22.59 -6.85 3.40
CA ILE A 25 -22.49 -6.09 4.66
C ILE A 25 -23.78 -5.28 4.92
N GLU A 26 -24.25 -4.54 3.90
CA GLU A 26 -25.45 -3.69 4.00
C GLU A 26 -26.74 -4.52 4.12
N GLY A 27 -26.77 -5.70 3.50
CA GLY A 27 -27.85 -6.68 3.58
C GLY A 27 -27.89 -7.45 4.91
N GLY A 28 -26.87 -7.33 5.75
CA GLY A 28 -26.80 -8.03 7.04
C GLY A 28 -26.69 -9.55 6.93
N GLU A 29 -26.20 -10.07 5.79
CA GLU A 29 -26.11 -11.51 5.51
C GLU A 29 -24.90 -12.17 6.20
N LEU A 30 -24.02 -11.38 6.82
CA LEU A 30 -22.79 -11.86 7.46
C LEU A 30 -23.05 -12.32 8.88
N ALA A 31 -22.78 -13.61 9.15
CA ALA A 31 -22.80 -14.18 10.49
C ALA A 31 -21.39 -14.16 11.12
N PRO A 32 -21.28 -13.93 12.45
CA PRO A 32 -20.01 -14.03 13.15
C PRO A 32 -19.48 -15.47 13.11
N VAL A 33 -18.18 -15.61 12.89
CA VAL A 33 -17.48 -16.90 12.88
C VAL A 33 -17.38 -17.46 14.31
N PRO A 34 -17.43 -18.80 14.48
CA PRO A 34 -17.18 -19.43 15.78
C PRO A 34 -15.73 -19.14 16.21
N ASP A 35 -15.56 -18.65 17.45
CA ASP A 35 -14.27 -18.24 18.03
C ASP A 35 -13.59 -17.08 17.26
N GLU A 36 -14.20 -15.89 17.37
CA GLU A 36 -13.76 -14.66 16.72
C GLU A 36 -12.30 -14.30 17.02
N GLU A 37 -11.81 -14.56 18.23
CA GLU A 37 -10.44 -14.24 18.64
C GLU A 37 -9.42 -15.12 17.92
N ALA A 38 -9.67 -16.44 17.82
CA ALA A 38 -8.78 -17.36 17.12
C ALA A 38 -8.71 -17.07 15.61
N GLU A 39 -9.85 -16.81 14.97
CA GLU A 39 -9.87 -16.50 13.53
C GLU A 39 -9.27 -15.13 13.24
N LYS A 40 -9.47 -14.14 14.12
CA LYS A 40 -8.80 -12.83 14.02
C LYS A 40 -7.29 -12.94 14.16
N GLU A 41 -6.77 -13.73 15.10
CA GLU A 41 -5.32 -13.93 15.23
C GLU A 41 -4.73 -14.58 13.96
N LYS A 42 -5.43 -15.57 13.41
CA LYS A 42 -5.06 -16.25 12.17
C LYS A 42 -5.07 -15.30 10.96
N LEU A 43 -6.09 -14.45 10.82
CA LEU A 43 -6.18 -13.43 9.78
C LEU A 43 -5.07 -12.38 9.93
N VAL A 44 -4.78 -11.92 11.16
CA VAL A 44 -3.65 -11.01 11.43
C VAL A 44 -2.33 -11.66 11.04
N ARG A 45 -2.13 -12.93 11.38
CA ARG A 45 -0.93 -13.69 11.02
C ARG A 45 -0.81 -13.85 9.50
N ALA A 46 -1.90 -14.16 8.80
CA ALA A 46 -1.95 -14.29 7.35
C ALA A 46 -1.68 -12.94 6.63
N ALA A 47 -2.27 -11.85 7.13
CA ALA A 47 -2.04 -10.50 6.62
C ALA A 47 -0.56 -10.10 6.78
N ARG A 48 0.02 -10.30 7.97
CA ARG A 48 1.45 -10.06 8.23
C ARG A 48 2.35 -10.91 7.32
N ALA A 49 2.02 -12.19 7.15
CA ALA A 49 2.79 -13.09 6.28
C ALA A 49 2.71 -12.69 4.80
N THR A 50 1.56 -12.16 4.35
CA THR A 50 1.36 -11.70 2.96
C THR A 50 2.10 -10.40 2.69
N LEU A 51 2.02 -9.44 3.62
CA LEU A 51 2.74 -8.16 3.54
C LEU A 51 4.25 -8.33 3.65
N ALA A 52 4.73 -9.36 4.35
CA ALA A 52 6.16 -9.64 4.51
C ALA A 52 6.81 -10.33 3.29
N LYS A 53 6.04 -10.73 2.26
CA LYS A 53 6.60 -11.35 1.05
C LYS A 53 7.32 -10.32 0.19
N ASN A 54 8.58 -10.07 0.53
CA ASN A 54 9.48 -9.28 -0.31
C ASN A 54 9.74 -10.02 -1.64
N ARG A 55 9.57 -9.33 -2.75
CA ARG A 55 9.89 -9.84 -4.10
C ARG A 55 11.15 -9.14 -4.59
N HIS A 56 12.12 -9.90 -5.08
CA HIS A 56 13.31 -9.34 -5.72
C HIS A 56 12.95 -8.81 -7.10
N ILE A 57 13.34 -7.57 -7.39
CA ILE A 57 13.19 -6.94 -8.70
C ILE A 57 14.56 -6.51 -9.23
N SER A 58 14.79 -6.69 -10.53
CA SER A 58 16.00 -6.20 -11.20
C SER A 58 15.66 -4.89 -11.92
N ILE A 59 16.36 -3.81 -11.59
CA ILE A 59 16.18 -2.49 -12.21
C ILE A 59 17.47 -2.12 -12.93
N ARG A 60 17.38 -1.73 -14.20
CA ARG A 60 18.51 -1.19 -14.95
C ARG A 60 18.60 0.33 -14.72
N LEU A 61 19.75 0.80 -14.26
CA LEU A 61 20.04 2.22 -14.05
C LEU A 61 21.27 2.62 -14.85
N SER A 62 21.36 3.89 -15.25
CA SER A 62 22.59 4.45 -15.80
C SER A 62 23.64 4.57 -14.69
N GLU A 63 24.93 4.46 -15.01
CA GLU A 63 26.01 4.65 -14.03
C GLU A 63 25.94 6.03 -13.38
N LYS A 64 25.60 7.05 -14.17
CA LYS A 64 25.44 8.43 -13.71
C LYS A 64 24.36 8.56 -12.64
N ASP A 65 23.23 7.88 -12.81
CA ASP A 65 22.12 7.94 -11.85
C ASP A 65 22.42 7.11 -10.61
N LEU A 66 23.05 5.94 -10.76
CA LEU A 66 23.52 5.14 -9.63
C LEU A 66 24.51 5.93 -8.76
N PHE A 67 25.44 6.67 -9.38
CA PHE A 67 26.38 7.51 -8.66
C PHE A 67 25.67 8.63 -7.87
N ARG A 68 24.71 9.32 -8.49
CA ARG A 68 23.92 10.37 -7.82
C ARG A 68 23.10 9.83 -6.65
N LEU A 69 22.49 8.64 -6.81
CA LEU A 69 21.74 7.99 -5.74
C LEU A 69 22.66 7.62 -4.56
N ARG A 70 23.87 7.12 -4.84
CA ARG A 70 24.87 6.85 -3.80
C ARG A 70 25.32 8.10 -3.06
N ALA A 71 25.56 9.21 -3.78
CA ALA A 71 25.93 10.48 -3.17
C ALA A 71 24.82 10.98 -2.22
N LYS A 72 23.57 11.04 -2.69
CA LYS A 72 22.41 11.42 -1.85
C LYS A 72 22.21 10.50 -0.65
N ALA A 73 22.40 9.19 -0.82
CA ALA A 73 22.28 8.24 0.27
C ALA A 73 23.38 8.46 1.33
N GLY A 74 24.61 8.77 0.88
CA GLY A 74 25.72 9.14 1.74
C GLY A 74 25.46 10.42 2.54
N GLU A 75 24.88 11.45 1.93
CA GLU A 75 24.46 12.70 2.61
C GLU A 75 23.43 12.43 3.71
N LEU A 76 22.52 11.48 3.48
CA LEU A 76 21.48 11.08 4.43
C LEU A 76 21.96 10.04 5.46
N GLY A 77 23.19 9.52 5.31
CA GLY A 77 23.73 8.46 6.18
C GLY A 77 23.00 7.11 6.07
N ILE A 78 22.33 6.84 4.95
CA ILE A 78 21.57 5.60 4.72
C ILE A 78 22.15 4.80 3.54
N PRO A 79 21.93 3.48 3.46
CA PRO A 79 22.28 2.70 2.29
C PRO A 79 21.51 3.17 1.04
N TYR A 80 22.17 3.17 -0.12
CA TYR A 80 21.53 3.61 -1.37
C TYR A 80 20.35 2.72 -1.78
N GLN A 81 20.39 1.43 -1.44
CA GLN A 81 19.26 0.51 -1.65
C GLN A 81 18.04 0.92 -0.81
N THR A 82 18.27 1.33 0.44
CA THR A 82 17.22 1.81 1.34
C THR A 82 16.60 3.11 0.82
N LEU A 83 17.43 4.03 0.32
CA LEU A 83 16.94 5.25 -0.32
C LEU A 83 16.04 4.92 -1.52
N ILE A 84 16.49 4.05 -2.43
CA ILE A 84 15.71 3.62 -3.60
C ILE A 84 14.37 3.01 -3.18
N GLY A 85 14.38 2.09 -2.21
CA GLY A 85 13.17 1.47 -1.68
C GLY A 85 12.20 2.49 -1.07
N SER A 86 12.71 3.45 -0.30
CA SER A 86 11.90 4.51 0.30
C SER A 86 11.23 5.41 -0.74
N ILE A 87 11.89 5.69 -1.86
CA ILE A 87 11.35 6.50 -2.95
C ILE A 87 10.23 5.73 -3.66
N LEU A 88 10.47 4.45 -3.97
CA LEU A 88 9.46 3.59 -4.59
C LEU A 88 8.21 3.46 -3.72
N HIS A 89 8.38 3.29 -2.40
CA HIS A 89 7.28 3.22 -1.46
C HIS A 89 6.49 4.54 -1.40
N GLN A 90 7.18 5.68 -1.27
CA GLN A 90 6.51 7.00 -1.26
C GLN A 90 5.80 7.32 -2.58
N TYR A 91 6.35 6.87 -3.70
CA TYR A 91 5.72 6.99 -5.00
C TYR A 91 4.44 6.13 -5.10
N ALA A 92 4.51 4.86 -4.66
CA ALA A 92 3.36 3.96 -4.66
C ALA A 92 2.22 4.45 -3.73
N GLU A 93 2.55 5.11 -2.62
CA GLU A 93 1.59 5.71 -1.69
C GLU A 93 1.05 7.08 -2.17
N GLY A 94 1.48 7.57 -3.33
CA GLY A 94 1.04 8.87 -3.88
C GLY A 94 1.60 10.09 -3.14
N LYS A 95 2.57 9.91 -2.24
CA LYS A 95 3.26 11.00 -1.53
C LYS A 95 4.21 11.79 -2.44
N VAL A 96 4.66 11.16 -3.52
CA VAL A 96 5.52 11.76 -4.55
C VAL A 96 4.83 11.63 -5.91
N LYS A 97 4.79 12.72 -6.68
CA LYS A 97 4.30 12.70 -8.07
C LYS A 97 5.50 12.58 -9.02
N ALA A 98 5.45 11.61 -9.92
CA ALA A 98 6.34 11.56 -11.06
C ALA A 98 5.67 12.36 -12.18
N SER A 99 6.34 13.43 -12.60
CA SER A 99 5.96 14.16 -13.80
C SER A 99 6.65 13.46 -14.96
N PHE A 100 5.87 12.78 -15.79
CA PHE A 100 6.30 12.22 -17.07
C PHE A 100 5.85 13.14 -18.20
#